data_AF-A0A1B9NLD4-F1
#
_entry.id   AF-A0A1B9NLD4-F1
#
_cell.length_a   1.000
_cell.length_b   1.000
_cell.length_c   1.000
_cell.angle_alpha   90.00
_cell.angle_beta   90.00
_cell.angle_gamma   90.00
#
_symmetry.space_group_name_H-M   'P 1'
#
loop_
_entity.id
_entity.type
_entity.pdbx_description
1 polymer ?
#
loop_
_entity_poly.entity_id
_entity_poly.type
_entity_poly.pdbx_seq_one_letter_code
_entity_poly.pdbx_strand_id
1 'polypeptide(L)' 'MQEENKLFLNNLLKEAQLTRAELSRISGVSTRQISNWNKTGVPRWAIAYLELRAKYNRLLDKI' A
#
# COMPACT_ATOMS: atom_id res chain seq x y z
N MET A 1 -10.02 -0.03 15.20
CA MET A 1 -9.05 0.95 14.67
C MET A 1 -7.72 0.35 14.19
N GLN A 2 -6.84 -0.19 15.05
CA GLN A 2 -5.51 -0.64 14.58
C GLN A 2 -5.55 -1.86 13.64
N GLU A 3 -6.40 -2.84 13.96
CA GLU A 3 -6.49 -4.06 13.14
C GLU A 3 -7.21 -3.82 11.80
N GLU A 4 -8.15 -2.86 11.77
CA GLU A 4 -8.78 -2.38 10.54
C GLU A 4 -7.78 -1.71 9.61
N ASN A 5 -6.94 -0.80 10.14
CA ASN A 5 -5.90 -0.13 9.36
C ASN A 5 -4.85 -1.11 8.81
N LYS A 6 -4.47 -2.10 9.62
CA LYS A 6 -3.54 -3.15 9.20
C LYS A 6 -4.12 -4.00 8.07
N LEU A 7 -5.37 -4.46 8.22
CA LEU A 7 -6.06 -5.22 7.18
C LEU A 7 -6.22 -4.39 5.90
N PHE A 8 -6.64 -3.14 6.03
CA PHE A 8 -6.78 -2.20 4.92
C PHE A 8 -5.47 -2.01 4.15
N LEU A 9 -4.36 -1.72 4.84
CA LEU A 9 -3.05 -1.57 4.20
C LEU A 9 -2.59 -2.87 3.53
N ASN A 10 -2.79 -4.02 4.18
CA ASN A 10 -2.42 -5.32 3.60
C ASN A 10 -3.20 -5.61 2.31
N ASN A 11 -4.49 -5.27 2.27
CA ASN A 11 -5.32 -5.46 1.07
C ASN A 11 -4.84 -4.56 -0.08
N LEU A 12 -4.60 -3.28 0.18
CA LEU A 12 -4.06 -2.35 -0.83
C LEU A 12 -2.72 -2.82 -1.39
N LEU A 13 -1.81 -3.27 -0.52
CA LEU A 13 -0.52 -3.81 -0.92
C LEU A 13 -0.65 -5.08 -1.77
N LYS A 14 -1.54 -5.99 -1.37
CA LYS A 14 -1.83 -7.22 -2.12
C LYS A 14 -2.39 -6.92 -3.50
N GLU A 15 -3.36 -6.01 -3.61
CA GLU A 15 -3.94 -5.59 -4.88
C GLU A 15 -2.92 -4.90 -5.79
N ALA A 16 -2.03 -4.09 -5.21
CA ALA A 16 -0.96 -3.42 -5.93
C ALA A 16 0.23 -4.35 -6.26
N GLN A 17 0.19 -5.62 -5.81
CA GLN A 17 1.30 -6.58 -5.90
C GLN A 17 2.62 -6.01 -5.36
N LEU A 18 2.55 -5.36 -4.19
CA LEU A 18 3.70 -4.76 -3.52
C LEU A 18 3.83 -5.28 -2.10
N THR A 19 5.07 -5.45 -1.67
CA THR A 19 5.44 -5.60 -0.26
C THR A 19 5.66 -4.22 0.38
N ARG A 20 5.63 -4.16 1.72
CA ARG A 20 6.03 -2.95 2.46
C ARG A 20 7.47 -2.52 2.15
N ALA A 21 8.36 -3.48 1.88
CA ALA A 21 9.76 -3.21 1.53
C ALA A 21 9.90 -2.55 0.16
N GLU A 22 9.10 -2.98 -0.83
CA GLU A 22 9.07 -2.36 -2.15
C GLU A 22 8.41 -0.99 -2.10
N LEU A 23 7.30 -0.84 -1.37
CA LEU A 23 6.68 0.46 -1.16
C LEU A 23 7.65 1.45 -0.48
N SER A 24 8.47 0.96 0.45
CA SER A 24 9.51 1.76 1.09
C SER A 24 10.55 2.27 0.08
N ARG A 25 11.06 1.37 -0.77
CA ARG A 25 12.02 1.70 -1.82
C ARG A 25 11.46 2.72 -2.83
N ILE A 26 10.18 2.59 -3.19
CA ILE A 26 9.53 3.46 -4.18
C ILE A 26 9.21 4.84 -3.60
N SER A 27 8.68 4.90 -2.38
CA SER A 27 8.18 6.15 -1.79
C SER A 27 9.22 6.93 -0.99
N GLY A 28 10.37 6.32 -0.66
CA GLY A 28 11.35 6.89 0.26
C GLY A 28 10.91 6.85 1.74
N VAL A 29 9.70 6.36 2.05
CA VAL A 29 9.23 6.20 3.43
C VAL A 29 9.85 4.95 4.04
N SER A 30 10.40 5.05 5.24
CA SER A 30 10.99 3.89 5.92
C SER A 30 9.95 2.76 6.17
N THR A 31 10.39 1.51 6.08
CA THR A 31 9.54 0.33 6.40
C THR A 31 8.95 0.39 7.81
N ARG A 32 9.68 0.98 8.77
CA ARG A 32 9.20 1.23 10.13
C ARG A 32 8.00 2.18 10.13
N GLN A 33 8.08 3.27 9.38
CA GLN A 33 6.99 4.24 9.30
C GLN A 33 5.78 3.67 8.55
N ILE A 34 6.00 2.88 7.50
CA ILE A 34 4.92 2.14 6.82
C ILE A 34 4.24 1.16 7.79
N SER A 35 5.01 0.48 8.63
CA SER A 35 4.44 -0.39 9.67
C SER A 35 3.65 0.38 10.72
N ASN A 36 4.04 1.63 11.01
CA ASN A 36 3.32 2.49 11.96
C ASN A 36 1.96 2.96 11.43
N TRP A 37 1.72 2.92 10.11
CA TRP A 37 0.40 3.24 9.53
C TRP A 37 -0.71 2.30 9.99
N ASN A 38 -0.37 1.09 10.44
CA ASN A 38 -1.31 0.20 11.12
C ASN A 38 -1.93 0.87 12.37
N LYS A 39 -1.22 1.81 13.01
CA LYS A 39 -1.69 2.54 14.20
C LYS A 39 -2.23 3.92 13.85
N THR A 40 -1.51 4.65 13.02
CA THR A 40 -1.80 6.07 12.72
C THR A 40 -2.76 6.27 11.55
N GLY A 41 -3.10 5.20 10.83
CA GLY A 41 -3.80 5.28 9.56
C GLY A 41 -2.84 5.43 8.38
N VAL A 42 -3.31 5.01 7.20
CA VAL A 42 -2.55 5.08 5.95
C VAL A 42 -2.67 6.49 5.36
N PRO A 43 -1.55 7.16 5.00
CA PRO A 43 -1.61 8.46 4.35
C PRO A 43 -2.39 8.43 3.03
N ARG A 44 -3.19 9.47 2.77
CA ARG A 44 -4.04 9.54 1.55
C ARG A 44 -3.27 9.39 0.24
N TRP A 45 -2.06 9.95 0.15
CA TRP A 45 -1.22 9.81 -1.04
C TRP A 45 -0.78 8.36 -1.27
N ALA A 46 -0.52 7.60 -0.19
CA ALA A 46 -0.11 6.21 -0.29
C ALA A 46 -1.29 5.33 -0.74
N ILE A 47 -2.49 5.62 -0.25
CA ILE A 47 -3.73 5.00 -0.74
C ILE A 47 -3.88 5.24 -2.24
N ALA A 48 -3.84 6.50 -2.68
CA ALA A 48 -4.01 6.87 -4.09
C ALA A 48 -2.97 6.19 -5.00
N TYR A 49 -1.70 6.14 -4.56
CA TYR A 49 -0.65 5.45 -5.29
C TYR A 49 -0.91 3.94 -5.42
N LEU A 50 -1.26 3.26 -4.32
CA LEU A 50 -1.52 1.81 -4.33
C LEU A 50 -2.76 1.47 -5.16
N GLU A 51 -3.82 2.27 -5.09
CA GLU A 51 -5.01 2.10 -5.93
C GLU A 51 -4.72 2.28 -7.42
N LEU A 52 -3.92 3.29 -7.77
CA LEU A 52 -3.52 3.52 -9.16
C LEU A 52 -2.70 2.35 -9.69
N ARG A 53 -1.74 1.85 -8.89
CA ARG A 53 -0.91 0.70 -9.24
C ARG A 53 -1.74 -0.57 -9.41
N ALA A 54 -2.68 -0.83 -8.51
CA ALA A 54 -3.60 -1.97 -8.61
C ALA A 54 -4.45 -1.90 -9.89
N LYS A 55 -4.99 -0.72 -10.23
CA LYS A 55 -5.73 -0.51 -11.48
C LYS A 55 -4.85 -0.76 -12.71
N TYR A 56 -3.61 -0.28 -12.68
CA TYR A 56 -2.65 -0.50 -13.77
C TYR A 56 -2.35 -2.00 -13.98
N ASN A 57 -2.05 -2.75 -12.90
CA ASN A 57 -1.80 -4.19 -13.00
C ASN A 57 -3.01 -4.94 -13.58
N ARG A 58 -4.24 -4.61 -13.13
CA ARG A 58 -5.48 -5.20 -13.67
C ARG A 58 -5.71 -4.91 -15.15
N LEU A 59 -5.20 -3.79 -15.66
CA LEU A 59 -5.27 -3.47 -17.08
C LEU A 59 -4.23 -4.27 -17.88
N LEU A 60 -3.02 -4.42 -17.35
CA LEU A 60 -1.99 -5.25 -17.97
C LEU A 60 -2.39 -6.73 -18.05
N ASP A 61 -3.01 -7.27 -17.00
CA ASP A 61 -3.47 -8.67 -16.99
C ASP A 61 -4.55 -8.98 -18.06
N LYS A 62 -5.17 -7.94 -18.65
CA LYS A 62 -6.22 -8.08 -19.68
C LYS A 62 -5.71 -7.94 -21.12
N ILE A 63 -4.41 -7.69 -21.29
CA ILE A 63 -3.74 -7.56 -22.59
C ILE A 63 -2.99 -8.86 -22.86
#